data_AF-A0A254QFT9-F1
#
_entry.id   AF-A0A254QFT9-F1
#
_cell.length_a   1.000
_cell.length_b   1.000
_cell.length_c   1.000
_cell.angle_alpha   90.00
_cell.angle_beta   90.00
_cell.angle_gamma   90.00
#
_symmetry.space_group_name_H-M   'P 1'
#
loop_
_entity.id
_entity.type
_entity.pdbx_description
1 polymer ?
#
loop_
_entity_poly.entity_id
_entity_poly.type
_entity_poly.pdbx_seq_one_letter_code
_entity_poly.pdbx_strand_id
1 'polypeptide(L)'
;MDGDPIVNESSTKPTGRRRIRFFTVFLFVVLVLSAVFATNFKTAVVDGQSMFPTLNNGQKVLTTKAYFLVGTIKKNDIIVLREEQSKTKYFIKRVYGLPGDQIPWALAPQDWPLEKGPYTVPDGRIYVIGDNILHSDDSRKFGAFKLENVLGKVVTWR
;
A
#
# COMPACT_ATOMS: atom_id res chain seq x y z
N MET A 1 -23.16 -80.19 -4.26
CA MET A 1 -21.76 -79.76 -4.45
C MET A 1 -21.76 -78.95 -5.73
N ASP A 2 -21.53 -77.65 -5.76
CA ASP A 2 -21.10 -76.70 -4.74
C ASP A 2 -21.64 -75.33 -5.15
N GLY A 3 -22.21 -74.60 -4.19
CA GLY A 3 -22.62 -73.21 -4.41
C GLY A 3 -21.40 -72.31 -4.29
N ASP A 4 -21.11 -71.56 -5.35
CA ASP A 4 -20.08 -70.51 -5.29
C ASP A 4 -20.53 -69.40 -4.34
N PRO A 5 -19.64 -68.90 -3.47
CA PRO A 5 -20.00 -67.85 -2.52
C PRO A 5 -20.17 -66.52 -3.26
N ILE A 6 -21.30 -65.86 -3.00
CA ILE A 6 -21.55 -64.48 -3.41
C ILE A 6 -20.53 -63.59 -2.68
N VAL A 7 -19.53 -63.08 -3.41
CA VAL A 7 -18.58 -62.08 -2.92
C VAL A 7 -19.34 -60.76 -2.77
N ASN A 8 -19.58 -60.37 -1.52
CA ASN A 8 -20.19 -59.09 -1.18
C ASN A 8 -19.07 -58.04 -1.07
N GLU A 9 -18.82 -57.30 -2.14
CA GLU A 9 -17.91 -56.16 -2.12
C GLU A 9 -18.48 -55.07 -1.20
N SER A 10 -17.92 -54.98 0.00
CA SER A 10 -18.26 -53.98 0.99
C SER A 10 -17.99 -52.58 0.43
N SER A 11 -19.06 -51.84 0.12
CA SER A 11 -19.00 -50.42 -0.20
C SER A 11 -18.34 -49.63 0.94
N THR A 12 -17.08 -49.25 0.78
CA THR A 12 -16.41 -48.35 1.72
C THR A 12 -17.00 -46.95 1.58
N LYS A 13 -17.97 -46.61 2.44
CA LYS A 13 -18.53 -45.25 2.52
C LYS A 13 -17.40 -44.26 2.85
N PRO A 14 -17.24 -43.16 2.09
CA PRO A 14 -16.20 -42.19 2.36
C PRO A 14 -16.47 -41.51 3.71
N THR A 15 -15.51 -41.66 4.62
CA THR A 15 -15.54 -41.19 6.01
C THR A 15 -15.78 -39.67 6.11
N GLY A 16 -16.98 -39.28 6.57
CA GLY A 16 -17.41 -37.88 6.71
C GLY A 16 -16.55 -37.01 7.66
N ARG A 17 -15.80 -37.63 8.58
CA ARG A 17 -14.86 -36.92 9.48
C ARG A 17 -13.73 -36.20 8.73
N ARG A 18 -13.30 -36.70 7.57
CA ARG A 18 -12.23 -36.07 6.78
C ARG A 18 -12.72 -34.79 6.10
N ARG A 19 -13.92 -34.80 5.52
CA ARG A 19 -14.54 -33.63 4.86
C ARG A 19 -14.82 -32.48 5.82
N ILE A 20 -15.30 -32.77 7.04
CA ILE A 20 -15.59 -31.74 8.06
C ILE A 20 -14.31 -31.02 8.50
N ARG A 21 -13.20 -31.75 8.71
CA ARG A 21 -11.90 -31.16 9.09
C ARG A 21 -11.34 -30.24 7.99
N PHE A 22 -11.45 -30.61 6.72
CA PHE A 22 -11.05 -29.74 5.61
C PHE A 22 -11.89 -28.46 5.54
N PHE A 23 -13.21 -28.58 5.75
CA PHE A 23 -14.10 -27.43 5.75
C PHE A 23 -13.82 -26.45 6.90
N THR A 24 -13.55 -26.96 8.12
CA THR A 24 -13.18 -26.11 9.26
C THR A 24 -11.84 -25.41 9.06
N VAL A 25 -10.84 -26.10 8.50
CA VAL A 25 -9.53 -25.49 8.21
C VAL A 25 -9.67 -24.42 7.12
N PHE A 26 -10.44 -24.71 6.07
CA PHE A 26 -10.74 -23.75 5.00
C PHE A 26 -11.41 -22.48 5.55
N LEU A 27 -12.44 -22.64 6.38
CA LEU A 27 -13.14 -21.51 7.00
C LEU A 27 -12.20 -20.67 7.89
N PHE A 28 -11.34 -21.34 8.66
CA PHE A 28 -10.34 -20.66 9.49
C PHE A 28 -9.35 -19.85 8.63
N VAL A 29 -8.84 -20.42 7.54
CA VAL A 29 -7.97 -19.71 6.60
C VAL A 29 -8.67 -18.50 6.00
N VAL A 30 -9.92 -18.64 5.55
CA VAL A 30 -10.71 -17.51 5.02
C VAL A 30 -10.91 -16.41 6.06
N LEU A 31 -11.19 -16.79 7.32
CA LEU A 31 -11.36 -15.82 8.41
C LEU A 31 -10.06 -15.06 8.69
N VAL A 32 -8.92 -15.75 8.74
CA VAL A 32 -7.60 -15.12 8.93
C VAL A 32 -7.28 -14.18 7.76
N LEU A 33 -7.48 -14.62 6.51
CA LEU A 33 -7.27 -13.78 5.33
C LEU A 33 -8.19 -12.55 5.33
N SER A 34 -9.45 -12.73 5.69
CA SER A 34 -10.42 -11.63 5.82
C SER A 34 -10.00 -10.62 6.88
N ALA A 35 -9.55 -11.08 8.05
CA ALA A 35 -9.05 -10.22 9.12
C ALA A 35 -7.78 -9.46 8.71
N VAL A 36 -6.83 -10.14 8.03
CA VAL A 36 -5.63 -9.49 7.48
C VAL A 36 -6.03 -8.42 6.46
N PHE A 37 -6.97 -8.72 5.56
CA PHE A 37 -7.43 -7.74 4.58
C PHE A 37 -8.10 -6.53 5.26
N ALA A 38 -9.03 -6.76 6.19
CA ALA A 38 -9.77 -5.71 6.87
C ALA A 38 -8.88 -4.80 7.74
N THR A 39 -7.79 -5.34 8.30
CA THR A 39 -6.86 -4.56 9.15
C THR A 39 -5.83 -3.77 8.35
N ASN A 40 -5.46 -4.25 7.16
CA ASN A 40 -4.36 -3.67 6.39
C ASN A 40 -4.80 -2.73 5.27
N PHE A 41 -6.03 -2.87 4.76
CA PHE A 41 -6.55 -2.05 3.66
C PHE A 41 -7.56 -1.01 4.16
N LYS A 42 -7.43 0.23 3.71
CA LYS A 42 -8.32 1.34 4.03
C LYS A 42 -8.65 2.15 2.78
N THR A 43 -9.87 2.64 2.69
CA THR A 43 -10.27 3.58 1.63
C THR A 43 -9.99 5.01 2.09
N ALA A 44 -9.24 5.77 1.29
CA ALA A 44 -9.05 7.20 1.45
C ALA A 44 -9.81 7.97 0.36
N VAL A 45 -10.31 9.16 0.69
CA VAL A 45 -10.91 10.08 -0.28
C VAL A 45 -9.86 11.13 -0.61
N VAL A 46 -9.61 11.34 -1.90
CA VAL A 46 -8.71 12.37 -2.38
C VAL A 46 -9.36 13.73 -2.16
N ASP A 47 -8.67 14.60 -1.43
CA ASP A 47 -9.09 15.98 -1.18
C ASP A 47 -8.06 16.94 -1.77
N GLY A 48 -8.51 17.80 -2.69
CA GLY A 48 -7.70 18.74 -3.45
C GLY A 48 -7.25 18.21 -4.83
N GLN A 49 -6.46 19.05 -5.53
CA GLN A 49 -6.08 18.84 -6.93
C GLN A 49 -4.60 18.49 -7.15
N SER A 50 -3.83 18.33 -6.07
CA SER A 50 -2.37 18.13 -6.15
C SER A 50 -1.92 16.89 -6.92
N MET A 51 -2.79 15.90 -7.09
CA MET A 51 -2.52 14.65 -7.81
C MET A 51 -3.24 14.57 -9.17
N PHE A 52 -3.89 15.65 -9.62
CA PHE A 52 -4.48 15.72 -10.96
C PHE A 52 -3.37 15.67 -12.03
N PRO A 53 -3.53 14.97 -13.17
CA PRO A 53 -4.74 14.26 -13.62
C PRO A 53 -4.86 12.81 -13.10
N THR A 54 -3.86 12.28 -12.41
CA THR A 54 -3.84 10.88 -11.96
C THR A 54 -4.96 10.58 -10.97
N LEU A 55 -5.19 11.48 -10.02
CA LEU A 55 -6.25 11.37 -9.03
C LEU A 55 -7.10 12.64 -9.02
N ASN A 56 -8.41 12.46 -9.17
CA ASN A 56 -9.39 13.54 -9.13
C ASN A 56 -9.84 13.84 -7.71
N ASN A 57 -10.20 15.10 -7.46
CA ASN A 57 -10.83 15.48 -6.20
C ASN A 57 -12.11 14.66 -5.96
N GLY A 58 -12.30 14.13 -4.76
CA GLY A 58 -13.40 13.24 -4.40
C GLY A 58 -13.22 11.76 -4.81
N GLN A 59 -12.14 11.42 -5.53
CA GLN A 59 -11.87 10.04 -5.90
C GLN A 59 -11.56 9.19 -4.66
N LYS A 60 -12.19 8.01 -4.59
CA LYS A 60 -11.90 7.02 -3.54
C LYS A 60 -10.73 6.15 -4.01
N VAL A 61 -9.68 6.07 -3.19
CA VAL A 61 -8.51 5.25 -3.44
C VAL A 61 -8.33 4.24 -2.32
N LEU A 62 -7.94 3.02 -2.69
CA LEU A 62 -7.57 1.97 -1.76
C LEU A 62 -6.11 2.13 -1.36
N THR A 63 -5.87 2.16 -0.06
CA THR A 63 -4.55 2.33 0.56
C THR A 63 -4.25 1.13 1.43
N THR A 64 -2.97 0.76 1.55
CA THR A 64 -2.54 -0.33 2.43
C THR A 64 -1.31 0.04 3.24
N LYS A 65 -1.30 -0.40 4.49
CA LYS A 65 -0.11 -0.39 5.37
C LYS A 65 0.71 -1.66 5.26
N ALA A 66 0.16 -2.72 4.66
CA ALA A 66 0.83 -4.00 4.52
C ALA A 66 1.85 -3.97 3.38
N TYR A 67 2.94 -3.21 3.54
CA TYR A 67 4.06 -3.23 2.58
C TYR A 67 4.63 -4.65 2.38
N PHE A 68 4.49 -5.54 3.37
CA PHE A 68 4.87 -6.95 3.25
C PHE A 68 4.02 -7.74 2.24
N LEU A 69 2.77 -7.34 1.98
CA LEU A 69 1.88 -8.00 1.02
C LEU A 69 2.00 -7.41 -0.39
N VAL A 70 2.26 -6.10 -0.49
CA VAL A 70 2.20 -5.37 -1.77
C VAL A 70 3.57 -4.85 -2.26
N GLY A 71 4.63 -5.11 -1.49
CA GLY A 71 5.97 -4.61 -1.74
C GLY A 71 6.30 -3.32 -0.99
N THR A 72 7.60 -3.08 -0.83
CA THR A 72 8.17 -1.85 -0.26
C THR A 72 7.83 -0.64 -1.11
N ILE A 73 7.93 0.56 -0.50
CA ILE A 73 7.74 1.84 -1.19
C ILE A 73 8.86 2.04 -2.21
N LYS A 74 8.48 2.35 -3.44
CA LYS A 74 9.40 2.60 -4.57
C LYS A 74 9.10 3.95 -5.22
N LYS A 75 10.02 4.41 -6.08
CA LYS A 75 9.77 5.56 -6.96
C LYS A 75 8.49 5.35 -7.77
N ASN A 76 7.77 6.44 -7.99
CA ASN A 76 6.47 6.51 -8.65
C ASN A 76 5.28 5.91 -7.89
N ASP A 77 5.47 5.32 -6.71
CA ASP A 77 4.34 4.93 -5.87
C ASP A 77 3.56 6.17 -5.41
N ILE A 78 2.24 6.06 -5.28
CA ILE A 78 1.44 7.09 -4.63
C ILE A 78 1.25 6.67 -3.18
N ILE A 79 1.54 7.58 -2.26
CA ILE A 79 1.47 7.32 -0.82
C ILE A 79 0.61 8.36 -0.12
N VAL A 80 0.05 7.94 1.01
CA VAL A 80 -0.63 8.81 1.95
C VAL A 80 0.32 9.13 3.10
N LEU A 81 0.54 10.40 3.35
CA LEU A 81 1.42 10.94 4.39
C LEU A 81 0.60 11.72 5.41
N ARG A 82 1.04 11.72 6.66
CA ARG A 82 0.63 12.73 7.65
C ARG A 82 1.54 13.95 7.54
N GLU A 83 0.98 15.15 7.59
CA GLU A 83 1.77 16.38 7.70
C GLU A 83 2.54 16.38 9.03
N GLU A 84 3.82 16.79 9.03
CA GLU A 84 4.63 16.75 10.25
C GLU A 84 4.19 17.80 11.28
N GLN A 85 3.73 18.96 10.82
CA GLN A 85 3.29 20.06 11.68
C GLN A 85 1.82 19.94 12.13
N SER A 86 1.01 19.13 11.45
CA SER A 86 -0.41 18.93 11.79
C SER A 86 -0.73 17.46 11.99
N LYS A 87 -1.26 17.14 13.18
CA LYS A 87 -1.72 15.78 13.46
C LYS A 87 -2.99 15.39 12.67
N THR A 88 -3.72 16.36 12.12
CA THR A 88 -5.03 16.11 11.48
C THR A 88 -4.98 16.17 9.96
N LYS A 89 -3.94 16.76 9.37
CA LYS A 89 -3.83 16.95 7.92
C LYS A 89 -3.04 15.81 7.27
N TYR A 90 -3.56 15.32 6.15
CA TYR A 90 -2.99 14.25 5.36
C TYR A 90 -2.69 14.73 3.95
N PHE A 91 -1.67 14.15 3.33
CA PHE A 91 -1.28 14.41 1.95
C PHE A 91 -1.29 13.12 1.14
N ILE A 92 -1.78 13.20 -0.09
CA ILE A 92 -1.58 12.17 -1.10
C ILE A 92 -0.59 12.73 -2.11
N LYS A 93 0.54 12.04 -2.30
CA LYS A 93 1.65 12.46 -3.17
C LYS A 93 2.31 11.28 -3.84
N ARG A 94 3.05 11.54 -4.92
CA ARG A 94 3.89 10.56 -5.60
C ARG A 94 5.30 10.56 -5.03
N VAL A 95 5.87 9.39 -4.82
CA VAL A 95 7.27 9.21 -4.44
C VAL A 95 8.15 9.55 -5.61
N TYR A 96 8.98 10.58 -5.43
CA TYR A 96 9.96 11.00 -6.42
C TYR A 96 11.37 10.52 -6.05
N GLY A 97 11.73 10.56 -4.76
CA GLY A 97 13.02 10.11 -4.24
C GLY A 97 12.90 9.32 -2.93
N LEU A 98 13.75 8.29 -2.82
CA LEU A 98 13.98 7.44 -1.66
C LEU A 98 15.27 7.90 -0.93
N PRO A 99 15.53 7.41 0.29
CA PRO A 99 16.79 7.69 1.00
C PRO A 99 18.03 7.53 0.10
N GLY A 100 18.91 8.54 0.12
CA GLY A 100 20.14 8.57 -0.67
C GLY A 100 19.98 9.05 -2.13
N ASP A 101 18.76 9.20 -2.63
CA ASP A 101 18.55 9.74 -3.98
C ASP A 101 18.97 11.21 -4.09
N GLN A 102 19.52 11.57 -5.25
CA GLN A 102 19.79 12.96 -5.60
C GLN A 102 18.64 13.57 -6.40
N ILE A 103 18.11 14.68 -5.88
CA ILE A 103 17.05 15.47 -6.49
C ILE A 103 17.70 16.63 -7.25
N PRO A 104 17.39 16.84 -8.54
CA PRO A 104 17.91 17.95 -9.31
C PRO A 104 17.61 19.29 -8.62
N TRP A 105 18.51 20.27 -8.78
CA TRP A 105 18.35 21.60 -8.19
C TRP A 105 17.00 22.27 -8.55
N ALA A 106 16.49 22.03 -9.76
CA ALA A 106 15.19 22.55 -10.21
C ALA A 106 13.98 22.04 -9.40
N LEU A 107 14.17 20.93 -8.67
CA LEU A 107 13.16 20.32 -7.81
C LEU A 107 13.60 20.28 -6.35
N ALA A 108 14.70 20.94 -5.98
CA ALA A 108 15.14 21.00 -4.60
C ALA A 108 14.14 21.82 -3.74
N PRO A 109 14.16 21.67 -2.41
CA PRO A 109 13.40 22.54 -1.52
C PRO A 109 13.71 24.02 -1.77
N GLN A 110 12.72 24.90 -1.63
CA GLN A 110 12.84 26.32 -1.98
C GLN A 110 14.03 27.04 -1.31
N ASP A 111 14.34 26.66 -0.08
CA ASP A 111 15.45 27.23 0.71
C ASP A 111 16.77 26.46 0.53
N TRP A 112 16.89 25.60 -0.48
CA TRP A 112 18.10 24.81 -0.72
C TRP A 112 19.18 25.64 -1.44
N PRO A 113 20.37 25.83 -0.84
CA PRO A 113 21.42 26.66 -1.44
C PRO A 113 22.00 26.04 -2.71
N LEU A 114 22.14 26.85 -3.77
CA LEU A 114 22.63 26.40 -5.07
C LEU A 114 24.06 25.84 -5.00
N GLU A 115 24.91 26.42 -4.15
CA GLU A 115 26.29 25.98 -3.94
C GLU A 115 26.40 24.56 -3.36
N LYS A 116 25.33 24.03 -2.76
CA LYS A 116 25.29 22.65 -2.26
C LYS A 116 25.01 21.62 -3.35
N GLY A 117 24.69 22.05 -4.57
CA GLY A 117 24.36 21.15 -5.67
C GLY A 117 23.02 20.43 -5.46
N PRO A 118 22.86 19.20 -6.00
CA PRO A 118 21.63 18.42 -5.86
C PRO A 118 21.21 18.19 -4.41
N TYR A 119 19.90 18.22 -4.15
CA TYR A 119 19.38 17.88 -2.82
C TYR A 119 19.43 16.36 -2.63
N THR A 120 20.15 15.88 -1.61
CA THR A 120 20.18 14.45 -1.29
C THR A 120 19.09 14.13 -0.26
N VAL A 121 18.24 13.14 -0.56
CA VAL A 121 17.18 12.69 0.35
C VAL A 121 17.82 12.05 1.59
N PRO A 122 17.59 12.57 2.81
CA PRO A 122 18.20 12.02 4.00
C PRO A 122 17.73 10.60 4.33
N ASP A 123 18.54 9.87 5.08
CA ASP A 123 18.15 8.58 5.64
C ASP A 123 16.87 8.68 6.49
N GLY A 124 16.04 7.65 6.40
CA GLY A 124 14.74 7.62 7.09
C GLY A 124 13.69 8.59 6.52
N ARG A 125 14.00 9.29 5.42
CA ARG A 125 13.08 10.25 4.77
C ARG A 125 12.71 9.86 3.35
N ILE A 126 11.64 10.47 2.84
CA ILE A 126 11.10 10.26 1.51
C ILE A 126 10.77 11.59 0.86
N TYR A 127 11.15 11.74 -0.41
CA TYR A 127 10.89 12.94 -1.20
C TYR A 127 9.69 12.70 -2.10
N VAL A 128 8.67 13.55 -1.98
CA VAL A 128 7.40 13.38 -2.69
C VAL A 128 7.02 14.63 -3.47
N ILE A 129 6.36 14.43 -4.60
CA ILE A 129 5.86 15.50 -5.48
C ILE A 129 4.40 15.17 -5.83
N GLY A 130 3.57 16.20 -5.94
CA GLY A 130 2.23 16.03 -6.52
C GLY A 130 2.26 16.12 -8.03
N ASP A 131 1.47 15.29 -8.70
CA ASP A 131 1.41 15.24 -10.17
C ASP A 131 0.96 16.58 -10.78
N ASN A 132 0.12 17.35 -10.07
CA ASN A 132 -0.19 18.73 -10.41
C ASN A 132 0.84 19.67 -9.77
N ILE A 133 2.01 19.75 -10.41
CA ILE A 133 3.20 20.46 -9.93
C ILE A 133 2.89 21.91 -9.51
N LEU A 134 2.01 22.61 -10.21
CA LEU A 134 1.67 24.01 -9.92
C LEU A 134 0.71 24.19 -8.74
N HIS A 135 -0.02 23.13 -8.35
CA HIS A 135 -1.03 23.15 -7.30
C HIS A 135 -0.73 22.11 -6.21
N SER A 136 0.56 21.91 -5.92
CA SER A 136 1.02 20.89 -4.99
C SER A 136 1.94 21.49 -3.93
N ASP A 137 1.44 21.46 -2.70
CA ASP A 137 2.21 21.60 -1.47
C ASP A 137 2.89 20.25 -1.18
N ASP A 138 4.19 20.15 -1.48
CA ASP A 138 4.97 18.91 -1.41
C ASP A 138 6.43 19.13 -0.96
N SER A 139 7.34 18.20 -1.23
CA SER A 139 8.72 18.28 -0.74
C SER A 139 9.51 19.47 -1.28
N ARG A 140 9.07 20.13 -2.35
CA ARG A 140 9.67 21.39 -2.81
C ARG A 140 9.45 22.53 -1.82
N LYS A 141 8.36 22.46 -1.04
CA LYS A 141 8.02 23.45 -0.01
C LYS A 141 8.49 23.01 1.38
N PHE A 142 8.36 21.73 1.70
CA PHE A 142 8.56 21.22 3.06
C PHE A 142 9.84 20.38 3.26
N GLY A 143 10.56 20.06 2.18
CA GLY A 143 11.64 19.07 2.20
C GLY A 143 11.12 17.63 2.25
N ALA A 144 12.04 16.68 2.45
CA ALA A 144 11.70 15.27 2.57
C ALA A 144 10.97 14.96 3.88
N PHE A 145 9.94 14.12 3.81
CA PHE A 145 9.12 13.71 4.95
C PHE A 145 9.69 12.47 5.62
N LYS A 146 9.46 12.29 6.93
CA LYS A 146 9.86 11.06 7.61
C LYS A 146 9.06 9.86 7.11
N LEU A 147 9.73 8.71 6.92
CA LEU A 147 9.07 7.46 6.52
C LEU A 147 8.00 7.00 7.53
N GLU A 148 8.15 7.32 8.81
CA GLU A 148 7.16 7.02 9.85
C GLU A 148 5.81 7.74 9.64
N ASN A 149 5.81 8.86 8.91
CA ASN A 149 4.61 9.60 8.58
C ASN A 149 3.84 8.97 7.40
N VAL A 150 4.40 7.96 6.74
CA VAL A 150 3.72 7.25 5.66
C VAL A 150 2.65 6.33 6.24
N LEU A 151 1.39 6.65 5.95
CA LEU A 151 0.21 5.94 6.44
C LEU A 151 -0.22 4.80 5.51
N GLY A 152 0.26 4.76 4.28
CA GLY A 152 0.01 3.66 3.38
C GLY A 152 0.32 3.99 1.93
N LYS A 153 0.46 2.94 1.13
CA LYS A 153 0.60 3.00 -0.33
C LYS A 153 -0.76 2.86 -0.98
N VAL A 154 -1.04 3.69 -1.98
CA VAL A 154 -2.21 3.55 -2.86
C VAL A 154 -1.94 2.37 -3.80
N VAL A 155 -2.85 1.40 -3.82
CA VAL A 155 -2.70 0.14 -4.57
C VAL A 155 -3.69 0.00 -5.72
N THR A 156 -4.67 0.90 -5.79
CA THR A 156 -5.63 0.94 -6.89
C THR A 156 -5.39 2.18 -7.73
N TRP A 157 -5.27 2.00 -9.03
CA TRP A 157 -5.65 3.04 -9.99
C TRP A 157 -6.26 2.33 -11.19
N ARG A 158 -7.39 2.85 -11.67
CA ARG A 158 -7.98 2.50 -12.95
C ARG A 158 -8.41 3.80 -13.60
#